data_AF-A0A7S4HIR7-F1
#
_entry.id   AF-A0A7S4HIR7-F1
#
_cell.length_a   1.000
_cell.length_b   1.000
_cell.length_c   1.000
_cell.angle_alpha   90.00
_cell.angle_beta   90.00
_cell.angle_gamma   90.00
#
_symmetry.space_group_name_H-M   'P 1'
#
loop_
_entity.id
_entity.type
_entity.pdbx_description
1 polymer ?
#
loop_
_entity_poly.entity_id
_entity_poly.type
_entity_poly.pdbx_seq_one_letter_code
_entity_poly.pdbx_strand_id
1 'polypeptide(L)'
;SCCTALACSCCVGLSCQCFGYAMTFTKSIATRVLYTSIFVALSVVAWIFSMYAYEILEYIPYINDTCYEGTCGAFSVYRITFAMFFFHALLSIFLIGVRNAKDIRAQLNDGWWPLKIPLLCIIIVAAFFTPNVFFTYYAWAAIVGAGLFILIQLVLLVDFAYSWSESWVAQWQGDGVEEGENRSYLYALLAITGLLYIISLGFDAFMYGLFCFGDCWW
;
A
#
# COMPACT_ATOMS: atom_id res chain seq x y z
N SER A 1 38.04 9.68 -6.91
CA SER A 1 36.87 10.41 -6.39
C SER A 1 35.53 9.90 -6.94
N CYS A 2 35.29 8.59 -7.00
CA CYS A 2 34.04 8.00 -7.55
C CYS A 2 33.30 7.11 -6.52
N CYS A 3 33.42 7.42 -5.21
CA CYS A 3 32.75 6.63 -4.15
C CYS A 3 31.76 7.44 -3.30
N THR A 4 31.60 8.74 -3.53
CA THR A 4 30.67 9.56 -2.73
C THR A 4 29.33 9.84 -3.42
N ALA A 5 29.13 9.39 -4.67
CA ALA A 5 27.90 9.65 -5.43
C ALA A 5 26.93 8.46 -5.54
N LEU A 6 27.30 7.25 -5.09
CA LEU A 6 26.45 6.06 -5.28
C LEU A 6 25.32 5.91 -4.25
N ALA A 7 25.40 6.58 -3.09
CA ALA A 7 24.32 6.50 -2.09
C ALA A 7 23.07 7.32 -2.49
N CYS A 8 23.19 8.26 -3.42
CA CYS A 8 22.07 9.11 -3.85
C CYS A 8 21.30 8.56 -5.07
N SER A 9 21.86 7.62 -5.83
CA SER A 9 21.27 7.19 -7.11
C SER A 9 20.14 6.18 -6.98
N CYS A 10 19.99 5.49 -5.84
CA CYS A 10 18.82 4.62 -5.61
C CYS A 10 17.53 5.40 -5.34
N CYS A 11 17.62 6.67 -4.90
CA CYS A 11 16.46 7.47 -4.49
C CYS A 11 15.88 8.36 -5.60
N VAL A 12 16.51 8.42 -6.78
CA VAL A 12 16.20 9.45 -7.80
C VAL A 12 15.66 8.86 -9.12
N GLY A 13 15.39 7.55 -9.19
CA GLY A 13 14.74 6.95 -10.38
C GLY A 13 15.57 7.06 -11.68
N LEU A 14 16.86 7.36 -11.57
CA LEU A 14 17.83 7.22 -12.65
C LEU A 14 18.50 5.87 -12.49
N SER A 15 18.22 4.98 -13.44
CA SER A 15 18.74 3.62 -13.59
C SER A 15 20.10 3.36 -12.93
N CYS A 16 20.11 2.54 -11.89
CA CYS A 16 21.31 1.95 -11.32
C CYS A 16 21.75 0.79 -12.23
N GLN A 17 22.84 0.97 -12.99
CA GLN A 17 23.47 -0.11 -13.78
C GLN A 17 24.52 -0.91 -12.98
N CYS A 18 24.48 -0.87 -11.64
CA CYS A 18 25.53 -1.46 -10.79
C CYS A 18 25.26 -2.88 -10.28
N PHE A 19 24.16 -3.54 -10.70
CA PHE A 19 24.01 -4.98 -10.48
C PHE A 19 24.01 -5.69 -11.83
N GLY A 20 25.14 -6.35 -12.13
CA GLY A 20 25.20 -7.31 -13.23
C GLY A 20 24.11 -8.35 -13.04
N TYR A 21 23.22 -8.46 -14.03
CA TYR A 21 22.16 -9.46 -14.12
C TYR A 21 20.98 -9.34 -13.12
N ALA A 22 20.35 -8.16 -12.95
CA ALA A 22 19.00 -8.12 -12.37
C ALA A 22 18.22 -6.83 -12.72
N MET A 23 17.19 -6.98 -13.55
CA MET A 23 16.05 -6.07 -13.76
C MET A 23 16.32 -4.67 -14.33
N THR A 24 16.20 -4.53 -15.65
CA THR A 24 15.93 -3.24 -16.32
C THR A 24 14.50 -2.78 -15.98
N PHE A 25 14.33 -2.06 -14.87
CA PHE A 25 13.03 -1.45 -14.57
C PHE A 25 12.74 -0.32 -15.57
N THR A 26 11.59 -0.40 -16.25
CA THR A 26 11.07 0.76 -16.97
C THR A 26 10.76 1.86 -15.97
N LYS A 27 10.90 3.14 -16.38
CA LYS A 27 10.62 4.28 -15.50
C LYS A 27 9.26 4.18 -14.82
N SER A 28 8.23 3.72 -15.54
CA SER A 28 6.88 3.54 -15.00
C SER A 28 6.78 2.46 -13.91
N ILE A 29 7.45 1.30 -14.09
CA ILE A 29 7.44 0.25 -13.06
C ILE A 29 8.18 0.74 -11.81
N ALA A 30 9.32 1.42 -11.97
CA ALA A 30 10.06 1.98 -10.85
C ALA A 30 9.21 2.97 -10.04
N THR A 31 8.47 3.87 -10.72
CA THR A 31 7.56 4.81 -10.08
C THR A 31 6.46 4.11 -9.28
N ARG A 32 5.84 3.06 -9.83
CA ARG A 32 4.80 2.28 -9.12
C ARG A 32 5.37 1.63 -7.85
N VAL A 33 6.53 0.98 -7.95
CA VAL A 33 7.20 0.36 -6.80
C VAL A 33 7.51 1.39 -5.72
N LEU A 34 7.98 2.58 -6.09
CA LEU A 34 8.28 3.65 -5.14
C LEU A 34 7.03 4.18 -4.41
N TYR A 35 5.92 4.40 -5.13
CA TYR A 35 4.66 4.79 -4.50
C TYR A 35 4.16 3.71 -3.52
N THR A 36 4.22 2.45 -3.92
CA THR A 36 3.83 1.33 -3.05
C THR A 36 4.75 1.22 -1.84
N SER A 37 6.07 1.38 -1.99
CA SER A 37 7.00 1.33 -0.86
C SER A 37 6.78 2.46 0.13
N ILE A 38 6.46 3.67 -0.35
CA ILE A 38 6.12 4.81 0.51
C ILE A 38 4.81 4.54 1.26
N PHE A 39 3.81 3.99 0.57
CA PHE A 39 2.54 3.63 1.19
C PHE A 39 2.73 2.61 2.32
N VAL A 40 3.48 1.54 2.07
CA VAL A 40 3.80 0.52 3.09
C VAL A 40 4.59 1.12 4.25
N ALA A 41 5.63 1.91 3.97
CA ALA A 41 6.45 2.54 5.01
C ALA A 41 5.61 3.44 5.92
N LEU A 42 4.75 4.29 5.36
CA LEU A 42 3.89 5.17 6.14
C LEU A 42 2.75 4.44 6.85
N SER A 43 2.31 3.29 6.33
CA SER A 43 1.37 2.41 7.03
C SER A 43 2.01 1.79 8.28
N VAL A 44 3.27 1.39 8.20
CA VAL A 44 4.06 0.91 9.36
C VAL A 44 4.26 2.05 10.37
N VAL A 45 4.57 3.26 9.92
CA VAL A 45 4.68 4.43 10.81
C VAL A 45 3.34 4.71 11.50
N ALA A 46 2.23 4.69 10.76
CA ALA A 46 0.90 4.87 11.34
C ALA A 46 0.57 3.80 12.39
N TRP A 47 0.93 2.54 12.13
CA TRP A 47 0.76 1.45 13.08
C TRP A 47 1.59 1.63 14.37
N ILE A 48 2.84 2.10 14.25
CA ILE A 48 3.67 2.45 15.42
C ILE A 48 3.01 3.57 16.22
N PHE A 49 2.53 4.63 15.57
CA PHE A 49 1.80 5.71 16.24
C PHE A 49 0.50 5.21 16.87
N SER A 50 -0.17 4.22 16.30
CA SER A 50 -1.37 3.64 16.91
C SER A 50 -1.12 3.07 18.31
N MET A 51 0.10 2.60 18.60
CA MET A 51 0.47 2.06 19.92
C MET A 51 1.17 3.08 20.82
N TYR A 52 2.10 3.86 20.26
CA TYR A 52 3.02 4.68 21.04
C TYR A 52 2.80 6.20 20.88
N ALA A 53 1.72 6.65 20.22
CA ALA A 53 1.50 8.08 19.96
C ALA A 53 1.47 8.92 21.23
N TYR A 54 0.88 8.43 22.32
CA TYR A 54 0.81 9.18 23.57
C TYR A 54 2.22 9.51 24.10
N GLU A 55 3.06 8.49 24.24
CA GLU A 55 4.45 8.63 24.72
C GLU A 55 5.31 9.50 23.79
N ILE A 56 5.08 9.44 22.47
CA ILE A 56 5.87 10.19 21.48
C ILE A 56 5.46 11.66 21.41
N LEU A 57 4.16 11.95 21.51
CA LEU A 57 3.60 13.27 21.22
C LEU A 57 3.37 14.16 22.45
N GLU A 58 3.42 13.60 23.67
CA GLU A 58 3.29 14.36 24.93
C GLU A 58 4.36 15.47 25.06
N TYR A 59 5.54 15.28 24.45
CA TYR A 59 6.62 16.27 24.46
C TYR A 59 6.36 17.51 23.58
N ILE A 60 5.31 17.51 22.76
CA ILE A 60 4.98 18.62 21.85
C ILE A 60 3.80 19.41 22.45
N PRO A 61 4.01 20.64 22.98
CA PRO A 61 3.03 21.34 23.80
C PRO A 61 1.71 21.62 23.07
N TYR A 62 1.74 21.90 21.76
CA TYR A 62 0.53 22.14 20.97
C TYR A 62 -0.28 20.86 20.70
N ILE A 63 0.37 19.70 20.62
CA ILE A 63 -0.29 18.42 20.31
C ILE A 63 -0.83 17.79 21.60
N ASN A 64 -0.14 17.99 22.72
CA ASN A 64 -0.50 17.47 24.03
C ASN A 64 -1.95 17.84 24.42
N ASP A 65 -2.36 19.09 24.20
CA ASP A 65 -3.72 19.56 24.51
C ASP A 65 -4.83 18.84 23.71
N THR A 66 -4.47 18.17 22.61
CA THR A 66 -5.39 17.44 21.72
C THR A 66 -5.23 15.91 21.80
N CYS A 67 -4.30 15.42 22.60
CA CYS A 67 -3.86 14.03 22.66
C CYS A 67 -4.17 13.46 24.05
N TYR A 68 -5.31 12.81 24.20
CA TYR A 68 -5.67 12.14 25.47
C TYR A 68 -5.30 10.66 25.43
N GLU A 69 -5.01 10.10 26.62
CA GLU A 69 -4.77 8.66 26.81
C GLU A 69 -5.92 7.85 26.20
N GLY A 70 -5.60 6.87 25.36
CA GLY A 70 -6.57 6.03 24.64
C GLY A 70 -7.11 6.56 23.31
N THR A 71 -7.06 7.87 23.03
CA THR A 71 -7.58 8.44 21.75
C THR A 71 -6.47 8.92 20.81
N CYS A 72 -5.29 9.24 21.35
CA CYS A 72 -4.20 9.84 20.58
C CYS A 72 -3.66 8.94 19.46
N GLY A 73 -3.62 7.62 19.68
CA GLY A 73 -3.22 6.64 18.65
C GLY A 73 -4.12 6.69 17.43
N ALA A 74 -5.44 6.64 17.62
CA ALA A 74 -6.41 6.69 16.53
C ALA A 74 -6.34 7.99 15.73
N PHE A 75 -6.30 9.14 16.40
CA PHE A 75 -6.17 10.43 15.71
C PHE A 75 -4.82 10.58 14.97
N SER A 76 -3.74 10.01 15.49
CA SER A 76 -2.44 10.00 14.80
C SER A 76 -2.48 9.18 13.51
N VAL A 77 -3.15 8.02 13.52
CA VAL A 77 -3.39 7.23 12.31
C VAL A 77 -4.21 8.02 11.29
N TYR A 78 -5.27 8.72 11.71
CA TYR A 78 -6.07 9.55 10.80
C TYR A 78 -5.26 10.70 10.19
N ARG A 79 -4.35 11.33 10.94
CA ARG A 79 -3.46 12.39 10.43
C ARG A 79 -2.52 11.89 9.34
N ILE A 80 -1.84 10.78 9.58
CA ILE A 80 -0.87 10.20 8.63
C ILE A 80 -1.59 9.70 7.37
N THR A 81 -2.72 9.00 7.54
CA THR A 81 -3.51 8.49 6.40
C THR A 81 -4.17 9.62 5.60
N PHE A 82 -4.64 10.68 6.26
CA PHE A 82 -5.14 11.88 5.58
C PHE A 82 -4.04 12.56 4.76
N ALA A 83 -2.84 12.73 5.30
CA ALA A 83 -1.72 13.32 4.57
C ALA A 83 -1.39 12.53 3.30
N MET A 84 -1.43 11.20 3.40
CA MET A 84 -1.25 10.30 2.26
C MET A 84 -2.36 10.41 1.23
N PHE A 85 -3.62 10.41 1.67
CA PHE A 85 -4.78 10.63 0.81
C PHE A 85 -4.68 11.97 0.09
N PHE A 86 -4.42 13.05 0.82
CA PHE A 86 -4.36 14.41 0.28
C PHE A 86 -3.23 14.57 -0.73
N PHE A 87 -2.04 14.02 -0.45
CA PHE A 87 -0.92 14.02 -1.38
C PHE A 87 -1.25 13.31 -2.71
N HIS A 88 -1.85 12.11 -2.64
CA HIS A 88 -2.23 11.37 -3.85
C HIS A 88 -3.41 12.02 -4.59
N ALA A 89 -4.36 12.61 -3.86
CA ALA A 89 -5.47 13.35 -4.45
C ALA A 89 -4.95 14.59 -5.21
N LEU A 90 -4.02 15.35 -4.63
CA LEU A 90 -3.39 16.50 -5.27
C LEU A 90 -2.65 16.09 -6.55
N LEU A 91 -1.83 15.03 -6.48
CA LEU A 91 -1.15 14.49 -7.67
C LEU A 91 -2.14 14.02 -8.74
N SER A 92 -3.21 13.34 -8.34
CA SER A 92 -4.27 12.88 -9.25
C SER A 92 -4.91 14.05 -9.99
N ILE A 93 -5.25 15.13 -9.29
CA ILE A 93 -5.80 16.37 -9.87
C ILE A 93 -4.83 16.96 -10.91
N PHE A 94 -3.54 17.04 -10.62
CA PHE A 94 -2.54 17.55 -11.58
C PHE A 94 -2.39 16.68 -12.84
N LEU A 95 -2.70 15.39 -12.74
CA LEU A 95 -2.59 14.42 -13.83
C LEU A 95 -3.85 14.33 -14.71
N ILE A 96 -4.93 15.03 -14.37
CA ILE A 96 -6.16 15.04 -15.17
C ILE A 96 -5.88 15.59 -16.59
N GLY A 97 -6.29 14.81 -17.60
CA GLY A 97 -6.16 15.18 -19.01
C GLY A 97 -4.76 15.03 -19.60
N VAL A 98 -3.83 14.39 -18.89
CA VAL A 98 -2.53 13.99 -19.45
C VAL A 98 -2.75 12.80 -20.39
N ARG A 99 -2.28 12.91 -21.63
CA ARG A 99 -2.44 11.86 -22.66
C ARG A 99 -1.11 11.31 -23.16
N ASN A 100 -0.01 12.04 -22.97
CA ASN A 100 1.29 11.68 -23.49
C ASN A 100 2.35 11.69 -22.38
N ALA A 101 3.23 10.68 -22.38
CA ALA A 101 4.33 10.57 -21.43
C ALA A 101 5.39 11.70 -21.55
N LYS A 102 5.36 12.47 -22.65
CA LYS A 102 6.23 13.63 -22.86
C LYS A 102 5.75 14.89 -22.13
N ASP A 103 4.48 14.92 -21.71
CA ASP A 103 3.93 16.06 -20.98
C ASP A 103 4.71 16.29 -19.69
N ILE A 104 5.03 17.55 -19.36
CA ILE A 104 5.75 17.91 -18.13
C ILE A 104 4.99 17.37 -16.89
N ARG A 105 3.66 17.33 -16.96
CA ARG A 105 2.79 16.76 -15.93
C ARG A 105 2.95 15.23 -15.78
N ALA A 106 3.24 14.50 -16.85
CA ALA A 106 3.57 13.07 -16.76
C ALA A 106 4.95 12.87 -16.11
N GLN A 107 5.92 13.75 -16.43
CA GLN A 107 7.24 13.73 -15.81
C GLN A 107 7.18 14.03 -14.30
N LEU A 108 6.21 14.84 -13.86
CA LEU A 108 5.93 15.03 -12.44
C LEU A 108 5.60 13.70 -11.78
N ASN A 109 4.71 12.87 -12.35
CA ASN A 109 4.38 11.55 -11.80
C ASN A 109 5.59 10.60 -11.76
N ASP A 110 6.37 10.55 -12.83
CA ASP A 110 7.40 9.52 -12.94
C ASP A 110 8.71 9.86 -12.21
N GLY A 111 9.03 11.15 -12.03
CA GLY A 111 10.41 11.55 -11.72
C GLY A 111 10.66 12.47 -10.54
N TRP A 112 9.83 13.48 -10.28
CA TRP A 112 10.20 14.62 -9.40
C TRP A 112 10.16 14.30 -7.89
N TRP A 113 10.80 13.20 -7.47
CA TRP A 113 10.89 12.70 -6.10
C TRP A 113 11.52 13.68 -5.12
N PRO A 114 12.62 14.40 -5.45
CA PRO A 114 13.19 15.39 -4.53
C PRO A 114 12.23 16.55 -4.20
N LEU A 115 11.21 16.80 -5.02
CA LEU A 115 10.15 17.78 -4.70
C LEU A 115 9.00 17.13 -3.92
N LYS A 116 8.62 15.91 -4.32
CA LYS A 116 7.48 15.18 -3.73
C LYS A 116 7.71 14.74 -2.29
N ILE A 117 8.90 14.24 -1.96
CA ILE A 117 9.17 13.72 -0.61
C ILE A 117 9.10 14.86 0.43
N PRO A 118 9.77 16.02 0.24
CA PRO A 118 9.58 17.16 1.13
C PRO A 118 8.14 17.65 1.19
N LEU A 119 7.44 17.70 0.05
CA LEU A 119 6.02 18.07 0.02
C LEU A 119 5.17 17.12 0.89
N LEU A 120 5.38 15.81 0.78
CA LEU A 120 4.69 14.83 1.60
C LEU A 120 5.01 15.02 3.09
N CYS A 121 6.28 15.24 3.45
CA CYS A 121 6.67 15.54 4.83
C CYS A 121 5.97 16.80 5.37
N ILE A 122 5.90 17.87 4.56
CA ILE A 122 5.19 19.11 4.93
C ILE A 122 3.70 18.84 5.17
N ILE A 123 3.06 18.07 4.29
CA ILE A 123 1.63 17.72 4.45
C ILE A 123 1.42 16.89 5.72
N ILE A 124 2.30 15.93 6.03
CA ILE A 124 2.24 15.14 7.27
C ILE A 124 2.34 16.08 8.48
N VAL A 125 3.37 16.93 8.53
CA VAL A 125 3.56 17.88 9.63
C VAL A 125 2.33 18.79 9.77
N ALA A 126 1.82 19.33 8.66
CA ALA A 126 0.61 20.16 8.65
C ALA A 126 -0.61 19.41 9.19
N ALA A 127 -0.79 18.12 8.87
CA ALA A 127 -1.88 17.31 9.38
C ALA A 127 -1.85 17.17 10.91
N PHE A 128 -0.67 17.14 11.53
CA PHE A 128 -0.54 17.12 12.99
C PHE A 128 -0.95 18.43 13.67
N PHE A 129 -0.89 19.56 12.97
CA PHE A 129 -1.38 20.85 13.48
C PHE A 129 -2.90 21.05 13.32
N THR A 130 -3.57 20.18 12.55
CA THR A 130 -5.02 20.24 12.32
C THR A 130 -5.81 19.72 13.53
N PRO A 131 -6.89 20.42 13.96
CA PRO A 131 -7.67 20.05 15.14
C PRO A 131 -8.43 18.72 14.96
N ASN A 132 -8.63 18.00 16.06
CA ASN A 132 -9.30 16.67 16.06
C ASN A 132 -10.69 16.67 15.42
N VAL A 133 -11.42 17.78 15.54
CA VAL A 133 -12.77 17.93 14.97
C VAL A 133 -12.78 17.65 13.47
N PHE A 134 -11.76 18.09 12.73
CA PHE A 134 -11.63 17.78 11.30
C PHE A 134 -11.50 16.27 11.06
N PHE A 135 -10.69 15.59 11.87
CA PHE A 135 -10.45 14.15 11.73
C PHE A 135 -11.66 13.30 12.11
N THR A 136 -12.56 13.80 12.97
CA THR A 136 -13.85 13.17 13.22
C THR A 136 -14.72 13.11 11.96
N TYR A 137 -14.77 14.18 11.17
CA TYR A 137 -15.48 14.17 9.89
C TYR A 137 -14.76 13.35 8.82
N TYR A 138 -13.43 13.45 8.77
CA TYR A 138 -12.61 12.63 7.88
C TYR A 138 -12.79 11.13 8.14
N ALA A 139 -12.95 10.70 9.39
CA ALA A 139 -13.18 9.31 9.73
C ALA A 139 -14.42 8.73 9.04
N TRP A 140 -15.53 9.49 8.97
CA TRP A 140 -16.73 9.08 8.23
C TRP A 140 -16.48 8.95 6.73
N ALA A 141 -15.74 9.90 6.14
CA ALA A 141 -15.35 9.81 4.73
C ALA A 141 -14.40 8.61 4.48
N ALA A 142 -13.50 8.35 5.42
CA ALA A 142 -12.55 7.24 5.35
C ALA A 142 -13.25 5.88 5.41
N ILE A 143 -14.34 5.72 6.17
CA ILE A 143 -15.15 4.50 6.18
C ILE A 143 -15.72 4.20 4.79
N VAL A 144 -16.29 5.21 4.12
CA VAL A 144 -16.82 5.07 2.75
C VAL A 144 -15.70 4.72 1.78
N GLY A 145 -14.56 5.42 1.87
CA GLY A 145 -13.38 5.15 1.05
C GLY A 145 -12.83 3.73 1.25
N ALA A 146 -12.77 3.25 2.50
CA ALA A 146 -12.33 1.89 2.82
C ALA A 146 -13.27 0.84 2.22
N GLY A 147 -14.59 1.06 2.27
CA GLY A 147 -15.58 0.20 1.62
C GLY A 147 -15.34 0.10 0.12
N LEU A 148 -15.15 1.22 -0.58
CA LEU A 148 -14.83 1.24 -2.01
C LEU A 148 -13.50 0.53 -2.31
N PHE A 149 -12.48 0.75 -1.48
CA PHE A 149 -11.17 0.13 -1.63
C PHE A 149 -11.22 -1.39 -1.48
N ILE A 150 -12.06 -1.92 -0.57
CA ILE A 150 -12.30 -3.36 -0.41
C ILE A 150 -12.96 -3.94 -1.67
N LEU A 151 -13.97 -3.26 -2.22
CA LEU A 151 -14.65 -3.72 -3.44
C LEU A 151 -13.69 -3.78 -4.64
N ILE A 152 -12.84 -2.76 -4.82
CA ILE A 152 -11.85 -2.74 -5.89
C ILE A 152 -10.83 -3.88 -5.69
N GLN A 153 -10.31 -4.07 -4.47
CA GLN A 153 -9.38 -5.17 -4.18
C GLN A 153 -10.01 -6.54 -4.44
N LEU A 154 -11.29 -6.72 -4.11
CA LEU A 154 -11.99 -7.98 -4.37
C LEU A 154 -12.07 -8.28 -5.87
N VAL A 155 -12.42 -7.28 -6.70
CA VAL A 155 -12.43 -7.44 -8.16
C VAL A 155 -11.03 -7.77 -8.68
N LEU A 156 -10.00 -7.04 -8.23
CA LEU A 156 -8.61 -7.29 -8.64
C LEU A 156 -8.12 -8.68 -8.22
N LEU A 157 -8.52 -9.15 -7.04
CA LEU A 157 -8.16 -10.47 -6.54
C LEU A 157 -8.80 -11.59 -7.37
N VAL A 158 -10.07 -11.43 -7.75
CA VAL A 158 -10.78 -12.37 -8.62
C VAL A 158 -10.15 -12.41 -10.01
N ASP A 159 -9.86 -11.26 -10.59
CA ASP A 159 -9.23 -11.16 -11.91
C ASP A 159 -7.82 -11.77 -11.92
N PHE A 160 -7.06 -11.54 -10.83
CA PHE A 160 -5.78 -12.21 -10.61
C PHE A 160 -5.93 -13.73 -10.49
N ALA A 161 -6.93 -14.23 -9.77
CA ALA A 161 -7.18 -15.66 -9.61
C ALA A 161 -7.52 -16.33 -10.95
N TYR A 162 -8.39 -15.71 -11.77
CA TYR A 162 -8.69 -16.20 -13.12
C TYR A 162 -7.46 -16.23 -13.99
N SER A 163 -6.76 -15.09 -14.09
CA SER A 163 -5.54 -14.95 -14.90
C SER A 163 -4.47 -15.99 -14.51
N TRP A 164 -4.28 -16.20 -13.20
CA TRP A 164 -3.37 -17.24 -12.71
C TRP A 164 -3.86 -18.63 -13.11
N SER A 165 -5.12 -18.98 -12.86
CA SER A 165 -5.65 -20.30 -13.19
C SER A 165 -5.54 -20.62 -14.69
N GLU A 166 -5.90 -19.68 -15.56
CA GLU A 166 -5.81 -19.82 -17.01
C GLU A 166 -4.35 -19.99 -17.45
N SER A 167 -3.44 -19.20 -16.89
CA SER A 167 -2.01 -19.31 -17.21
C SER A 167 -1.45 -20.70 -16.92
N TRP A 168 -1.87 -21.33 -15.82
CA TRP A 168 -1.40 -22.67 -15.46
C TRP A 168 -2.10 -23.78 -16.24
N VAL A 169 -3.39 -23.60 -16.56
CA VAL A 169 -4.12 -24.50 -17.46
C VAL A 169 -3.51 -24.50 -18.86
N ALA A 170 -3.13 -23.33 -19.39
CA ALA A 170 -2.45 -23.23 -20.68
C ALA A 170 -1.10 -23.98 -20.70
N GLN A 171 -0.31 -23.89 -19.62
CA GLN A 171 0.93 -24.68 -19.50
C GLN A 171 0.66 -26.18 -19.39
N TRP A 172 -0.44 -26.60 -18.75
CA TRP A 172 -0.83 -28.01 -18.71
C TRP A 172 -1.26 -28.54 -20.08
N GLN A 173 -2.04 -27.76 -20.84
CA GLN A 173 -2.58 -28.15 -22.17
C GLN A 173 -1.51 -28.19 -23.27
N GLY A 174 -0.28 -27.73 -22.99
CA GLY A 174 0.79 -27.65 -23.98
C GLY A 174 0.66 -26.43 -24.91
N ASP A 175 -0.24 -25.50 -24.60
CA ASP A 175 -0.38 -24.20 -25.30
C ASP A 175 0.66 -23.17 -24.79
N GLY A 176 1.59 -23.62 -23.95
CA GLY A 176 2.62 -22.82 -23.28
C GLY A 176 3.98 -22.78 -23.99
N VAL A 177 5.03 -22.39 -23.26
CA VAL A 177 6.40 -22.22 -23.79
C VAL A 177 7.13 -23.57 -23.98
N GLU A 178 6.69 -24.61 -23.28
CA GLU A 178 7.18 -25.99 -23.43
C GLU A 178 6.15 -26.82 -24.19
N GLU A 179 6.52 -27.36 -25.35
CA GLU A 179 5.66 -28.24 -26.14
C GLU A 179 5.53 -29.61 -25.44
N GLY A 180 4.39 -29.85 -24.77
CA GLY A 180 4.04 -31.14 -24.17
C GLY A 180 3.10 -31.03 -22.96
N GLU A 181 2.25 -32.04 -22.73
CA GLU A 181 1.33 -32.07 -21.57
C GLU A 181 2.12 -32.17 -20.26
N ASN A 182 2.26 -31.06 -19.53
CA ASN A 182 2.91 -31.06 -18.22
C ASN A 182 1.89 -31.16 -17.09
N ARG A 183 1.60 -32.40 -16.66
CA ARG A 183 0.63 -32.72 -15.60
C ARG A 183 0.98 -32.14 -14.22
N SER A 184 2.21 -31.67 -14.02
CA SER A 184 2.61 -31.07 -12.74
C SER A 184 1.83 -29.80 -12.40
N TYR A 185 1.48 -28.97 -13.39
CA TYR A 185 0.67 -27.76 -13.20
C TYR A 185 -0.74 -28.08 -12.71
N LEU A 186 -1.35 -29.16 -13.22
CA LEU A 186 -2.66 -29.63 -12.76
C LEU A 186 -2.61 -30.06 -11.29
N TYR A 187 -1.62 -30.87 -10.91
CA TYR A 187 -1.45 -31.29 -9.51
C TYR A 187 -1.18 -30.10 -8.59
N ALA A 188 -0.37 -29.13 -9.03
CA ALA A 188 -0.10 -27.91 -8.27
C ALA A 188 -1.37 -27.06 -8.07
N LEU A 189 -2.21 -26.94 -9.11
CA LEU A 189 -3.47 -26.18 -9.05
C LEU A 189 -4.47 -26.84 -8.08
N LEU A 190 -4.61 -28.16 -8.14
CA LEU A 190 -5.44 -28.93 -7.19
C LEU A 190 -4.91 -28.82 -5.76
N ALA A 191 -3.59 -28.90 -5.57
CA ALA A 191 -2.96 -28.78 -4.27
C ALA A 191 -3.18 -27.39 -3.65
N ILE A 192 -2.99 -26.31 -4.43
CA ILE A 192 -3.24 -24.94 -3.97
C ILE A 192 -4.72 -24.77 -3.62
N THR A 193 -5.64 -25.25 -4.46
CA THR A 193 -7.08 -25.16 -4.21
C THR A 193 -7.45 -25.89 -2.91
N GLY A 194 -6.98 -27.12 -2.74
CA GLY A 194 -7.20 -27.90 -1.52
C GLY A 194 -6.63 -27.23 -0.27
N LEU A 195 -5.42 -26.66 -0.36
CA LEU A 195 -4.79 -25.92 0.72
C LEU A 195 -5.62 -24.69 1.11
N LEU A 196 -6.10 -23.90 0.14
CA LEU A 196 -6.91 -22.71 0.40
C LEU A 196 -8.23 -23.06 1.10
N TYR A 197 -8.89 -24.17 0.73
CA TYR A 197 -10.09 -24.65 1.42
C TYR A 197 -9.80 -25.11 2.86
N ILE A 198 -8.69 -25.82 3.08
CA ILE A 198 -8.29 -26.24 4.43
C ILE A 198 -8.00 -25.03 5.31
N ILE A 199 -7.29 -24.02 4.76
CA ILE A 199 -7.00 -22.77 5.47
C ILE A 199 -8.31 -22.02 5.81
N SER A 200 -9.25 -21.91 4.86
CA SER A 200 -10.51 -21.19 5.12
C SER A 200 -11.33 -21.88 6.21
N LEU A 201 -11.54 -23.20 6.11
CA LEU A 201 -12.28 -23.97 7.11
C LEU A 201 -11.59 -23.98 8.47
N GLY A 202 -10.25 -24.05 8.49
CA GLY A 202 -9.46 -23.96 9.72
C GLY A 202 -9.60 -22.59 10.40
N PHE A 203 -9.56 -21.51 9.61
CA PHE A 203 -9.78 -20.16 10.11
C PHE A 203 -11.20 -19.96 10.65
N ASP A 204 -12.22 -20.44 9.94
CA ASP A 204 -13.61 -20.40 10.38
C ASP A 204 -13.79 -21.15 11.70
N ALA A 205 -13.28 -22.39 11.80
CA ALA A 205 -13.35 -23.19 13.02
C ALA A 205 -12.62 -22.52 14.20
N PHE A 206 -11.46 -21.91 13.95
CA PHE A 206 -10.71 -21.13 14.94
C PHE A 206 -11.52 -19.93 15.46
N MET A 207 -12.14 -19.17 14.56
CA MET A 207 -13.00 -18.04 14.92
C MET A 207 -14.21 -18.49 15.74
N TYR A 208 -14.90 -19.56 15.33
CA TYR A 208 -16.02 -20.11 16.11
C TYR A 208 -15.56 -20.59 17.51
N GLY A 209 -14.39 -21.23 17.61
CA GLY A 209 -13.85 -21.69 18.89
C GLY A 209 -13.55 -20.56 19.87
N LEU A 210 -13.09 -19.39 19.39
CA LEU A 210 -12.79 -18.24 20.25
C LEU A 210 -14.02 -17.40 20.60
N PHE A 211 -14.91 -17.17 19.64
CA PHE A 211 -15.98 -16.17 19.78
C PHE A 211 -17.37 -16.76 20.08
N CYS A 212 -17.57 -18.08 19.98
CA CYS A 212 -18.89 -18.70 20.21
C CYS A 212 -19.12 -19.16 21.67
N PHE A 213 -18.05 -19.44 22.42
CA PHE A 213 -18.15 -20.03 23.78
C PHE A 213 -17.98 -19.03 24.93
N GLY A 214 -17.68 -17.76 24.64
CA GLY A 214 -17.76 -16.67 25.62
C GLY A 214 -19.13 -15.98 25.53
N ASP A 215 -19.64 -15.47 26.64
CA ASP A 215 -20.83 -14.61 26.66
C ASP A 215 -20.53 -13.32 25.87
N CYS A 216 -20.71 -13.37 24.55
CA CYS A 216 -20.60 -12.22 23.66
C CYS A 216 -22.00 -11.82 23.18
N TRP A 217 -22.74 -11.18 24.07
CA TRP A 217 -23.90 -10.35 23.73
C TRP A 217 -23.65 -8.97 24.37
N TRP A 218 -23.44 -7.97 23.52
CA TRP A 218 -23.43 -6.51 23.76
C TRP A 218 -22.99 -6.00 25.14
#